data_AF-Q8H1P0-F1
#
_entry.id   AF-Q8H1P0-F1
#
_cell.length_a   1.000
_cell.length_b   1.000
_cell.length_c   1.000
_cell.angle_alpha   90.00
_cell.angle_beta   90.00
_cell.angle_gamma   90.00
#
_symmetry.space_group_name_H-M   'P 1'
#
loop_
_entity.id
_entity.type
_entity.pdbx_description
1 polymer ?
#
loop_
_entity_poly.entity_id
_entity_poly.type
_entity_poly.pdbx_seq_one_letter_code
_entity_poly.pdbx_strand_id
1 'polypeptide(L)'
;MLRTSMDLEDTLHEITLPFFVLHGEADIVTDPEISKALFEKASTRDKTIKLYPGMWHGLTSGEPDANVDLVFADIVNWLDARTGDSASLTVTPVHDFTSNVQKVVDGVSNGQGKSKRPQASLLCGLNGGGRRLVHGSSM
;
A
#
# COMPACT_ATOMS: atom_id res chain seq x y z
N MET A 1 15.65 1.13 -21.91
CA MET A 1 15.35 0.49 -20.61
C MET A 1 16.60 -0.08 -19.97
N LEU A 2 17.31 -1.06 -20.55
CA LEU A 2 18.50 -1.66 -19.91
C LEU A 2 19.62 -0.66 -19.54
N ARG A 3 20.00 0.26 -20.45
CA ARG A 3 21.03 1.28 -20.16
C ARG A 3 20.67 2.12 -18.93
N THR A 4 19.42 2.60 -18.88
CA THR A 4 18.91 3.37 -17.74
C THR A 4 18.94 2.57 -16.43
N SER A 5 18.66 1.27 -16.47
CA SER A 5 18.79 0.40 -15.29
C SER A 5 20.25 0.29 -14.82
N MET A 6 21.19 0.10 -15.74
CA MET A 6 22.62 0.06 -15.43
C MET A 6 23.11 1.39 -14.86
N ASP A 7 22.75 2.51 -15.49
CA ASP A 7 23.10 3.86 -15.03
C ASP A 7 22.53 4.12 -13.61
N LEU A 8 21.34 3.60 -13.32
CA LEU A 8 20.75 3.68 -11.98
C LEU A 8 21.51 2.82 -10.96
N GLU A 9 21.88 1.59 -11.31
CA GLU A 9 22.66 0.69 -10.45
C GLU A 9 24.04 1.25 -10.09
N ASP A 10 24.65 2.02 -10.99
CA ASP A 10 25.92 2.71 -10.79
C ASP A 10 25.78 3.93 -9.85
N THR A 11 24.62 4.59 -9.86
CA THR A 11 24.34 5.80 -9.07
C THR A 11 23.64 5.52 -7.73
N LEU A 12 23.41 4.26 -7.34
CA LEU A 12 22.78 3.91 -6.06
C LEU A 12 23.47 4.54 -4.84
N HIS A 13 24.80 4.72 -4.92
CA HIS A 13 25.59 5.36 -3.87
C HIS A 13 25.24 6.83 -3.63
N GLU A 14 24.59 7.50 -4.59
CA GLU A 14 24.15 8.89 -4.46
C GLU A 14 22.91 9.05 -3.56
N ILE A 15 22.25 7.95 -3.19
CA ILE A 15 21.08 7.96 -2.31
C ILE A 15 21.51 8.26 -0.87
N THR A 16 21.11 9.44 -0.40
CA THR A 16 21.46 10.00 0.92
C THR A 16 20.28 10.15 1.88
N LEU A 17 19.05 10.02 1.38
CA LEU A 17 17.85 10.11 2.20
C LEU A 17 17.64 8.85 3.05
N PRO A 18 17.03 8.97 4.25
CA PRO A 18 16.59 7.81 5.01
C PRO A 18 15.58 6.95 4.23
N PHE A 19 15.68 5.62 4.31
CA PHE A 19 14.72 4.73 3.65
C PHE A 19 14.52 3.39 4.36
N PHE A 20 13.39 2.76 4.03
CA PHE A 20 13.05 1.40 4.46
C PHE A 20 12.70 0.54 3.24
N VAL A 21 13.48 -0.51 2.99
CA VAL A 21 13.20 -1.50 1.95
C VAL A 21 12.46 -2.68 2.56
N LEU A 22 11.33 -3.00 1.95
CA LEU A 22 10.49 -4.15 2.27
C LEU A 22 10.41 -5.03 1.04
N HIS A 23 10.77 -6.30 1.18
CA HIS A 23 10.85 -7.19 0.01
C HIS A 23 10.42 -8.62 0.36
N GLY A 24 9.63 -9.24 -0.51
CA GLY A 24 9.22 -10.64 -0.37
C GLY A 24 10.33 -11.57 -0.86
N GLU A 25 10.80 -12.51 -0.04
CA GLU A 25 11.94 -13.37 -0.41
C GLU A 25 11.62 -14.33 -1.57
N ALA A 26 10.33 -14.60 -1.81
CA ALA A 26 9.85 -15.41 -2.93
C ALA A 26 9.36 -14.56 -4.11
N ASP A 27 9.68 -13.27 -4.17
CA ASP A 27 9.34 -12.40 -5.30
C ASP A 27 10.06 -12.84 -6.58
N ILE A 28 9.29 -13.24 -7.59
CA ILE A 28 9.78 -13.62 -8.92
C ILE A 28 9.65 -12.49 -9.96
N VAL A 29 8.97 -11.39 -9.59
CA VAL A 29 8.77 -10.21 -10.45
C VAL A 29 9.94 -9.25 -10.28
N THR A 30 10.38 -9.04 -9.04
CA THR A 30 11.55 -8.23 -8.72
C THR A 30 12.52 -9.06 -7.88
N ASP A 31 13.76 -9.20 -8.33
CA ASP A 31 14.78 -9.99 -7.62
C ASP A 31 15.17 -9.30 -6.28
N PRO A 32 15.11 -10.02 -5.14
CA PRO A 32 15.58 -9.51 -3.85
C PRO A 32 17.02 -9.00 -3.85
N GLU A 33 17.89 -9.51 -4.73
CA GLU A 33 19.27 -9.05 -4.85
C GLU A 33 19.37 -7.57 -5.24
N ILE A 34 18.41 -7.03 -6.00
CA ILE A 34 18.38 -5.61 -6.35
C ILE A 34 18.12 -4.76 -5.10
N SER A 35 17.23 -5.23 -4.22
CA SER A 35 16.93 -4.57 -2.95
C SER A 35 18.12 -4.61 -1.99
N LYS A 36 18.85 -5.73 -1.96
CA LYS A 36 20.11 -5.87 -1.21
C LYS A 36 21.19 -4.92 -1.77
N ALA A 37 21.34 -4.84 -3.09
CA ALA A 37 22.29 -3.94 -3.73
C ALA A 37 22.02 -2.46 -3.41
N LEU A 38 20.75 -2.04 -3.42
CA LEU A 38 20.34 -0.70 -2.94
C LEU A 38 20.74 -0.48 -1.48
N PHE A 39 20.42 -1.44 -0.60
CA PHE A 39 20.75 -1.34 0.82
C PHE A 39 22.26 -1.27 1.04
N GLU A 40 23.06 -2.03 0.32
CA GLU A 40 24.52 -2.04 0.47
C GLU A 40 25.16 -0.76 -0.06
N LYS A 41 24.82 -0.37 -1.29
CA LYS A 41 25.50 0.72 -2.01
C LYS A 41 25.11 2.12 -1.56
N ALA A 42 23.87 2.34 -1.09
CA ALA A 42 23.40 3.68 -0.72
C ALA A 42 24.27 4.32 0.37
N SER A 43 24.57 5.62 0.26
CA SER A 43 25.44 6.33 1.20
C SER A 43 24.75 6.74 2.50
N THR A 44 23.42 6.71 2.57
CA THR A 44 22.69 7.00 3.81
C THR A 44 23.07 6.03 4.93
N ARG A 45 23.19 6.56 6.15
CA ARG A 45 23.36 5.74 7.37
C ARG A 45 22.03 5.24 7.90
N ASP A 46 20.96 5.99 7.64
CA ASP A 46 19.62 5.65 8.10
C ASP A 46 18.89 4.84 7.03
N LYS A 47 19.27 3.58 6.90
CA LYS A 47 18.66 2.62 5.98
C LYS A 47 18.29 1.36 6.73
N THR A 48 17.15 0.80 6.38
CA THR A 48 16.67 -0.47 6.92
C THR A 48 16.21 -1.35 5.77
N ILE A 49 16.46 -2.65 5.84
CA ILE A 49 15.91 -3.64 4.91
C ILE A 49 15.28 -4.78 5.72
N LYS A 50 14.09 -5.22 5.29
CA LYS A 50 13.43 -6.40 5.83
C LYS A 50 12.98 -7.31 4.68
N LEU A 51 13.48 -8.54 4.69
CA LEU A 51 13.06 -9.59 3.78
C LEU A 51 12.00 -10.45 4.47
N TYR A 52 10.89 -10.72 3.79
CA TYR A 52 9.80 -11.53 4.32
C TYR A 52 9.80 -12.92 3.69
N PRO A 53 10.15 -13.97 4.44
CA PRO A 53 10.23 -15.32 3.90
C PRO A 53 8.90 -15.79 3.31
N GLY A 54 8.94 -16.32 2.09
CA GLY A 54 7.78 -16.90 1.41
C GLY A 54 6.77 -15.89 0.87
N MET A 55 6.91 -14.60 1.17
CA MET A 55 6.07 -13.54 0.58
C MET A 55 6.57 -13.18 -0.82
N TRP A 56 5.65 -12.76 -1.67
CA TRP A 56 5.84 -12.43 -3.08
C TRP A 56 5.91 -10.90 -3.26
N HIS A 57 5.69 -10.43 -4.49
CA HIS A 57 5.76 -9.02 -4.87
C HIS A 57 4.76 -8.11 -4.12
N GLY A 58 3.53 -8.60 -3.91
CA GLY A 58 2.39 -7.80 -3.45
C GLY A 58 2.30 -7.62 -1.93
N LEU A 59 3.35 -7.11 -1.27
CA LEU A 59 3.42 -7.04 0.20
C LEU A 59 2.26 -6.28 0.86
N THR A 60 1.77 -5.22 0.22
CA THR A 60 0.66 -4.39 0.75
C THR A 60 -0.71 -4.82 0.23
N SER A 61 -0.74 -5.72 -0.75
CA SER A 61 -1.95 -6.21 -1.40
C SER A 61 -1.61 -7.42 -2.26
N GLY A 62 -2.19 -8.58 -1.97
CA GLY A 62 -1.92 -9.83 -2.69
C GLY A 62 -1.37 -10.95 -1.80
N GLU A 63 -0.94 -10.61 -0.60
CA GLU A 63 -0.57 -11.52 0.47
C GLU A 63 -1.78 -11.82 1.39
N PRO A 64 -1.75 -12.89 2.21
CA PRO A 64 -2.76 -13.13 3.24
C PRO A 64 -2.91 -11.93 4.18
N ASP A 65 -4.13 -11.67 4.69
CA ASP A 65 -4.42 -10.50 5.54
C ASP A 65 -3.42 -10.33 6.69
N ALA A 66 -3.07 -11.43 7.38
CA ALA A 66 -2.10 -11.40 8.49
C ALA A 66 -0.69 -10.92 8.07
N ASN A 67 -0.26 -11.27 6.85
CA ASN A 67 1.01 -10.81 6.30
C ASN A 67 0.96 -9.33 5.94
N VAL A 68 -0.16 -8.89 5.33
CA VAL A 68 -0.38 -7.48 4.98
C VAL A 68 -0.40 -6.61 6.24
N ASP A 69 -1.12 -7.04 7.28
CA ASP A 69 -1.17 -6.36 8.58
C ASP A 69 0.22 -6.23 9.21
N LEU A 70 1.03 -7.30 9.14
CA LEU A 70 2.41 -7.31 9.63
C LEU A 70 3.29 -6.30 8.87
N VAL A 71 3.21 -6.27 7.53
CA VAL A 71 3.94 -5.31 6.70
C VAL A 71 3.55 -3.87 7.05
N PHE A 72 2.26 -3.58 7.21
CA PHE A 72 1.81 -2.24 7.60
C PHE A 72 2.27 -1.86 9.02
N ALA A 73 2.25 -2.80 9.97
CA ALA A 73 2.77 -2.55 11.31
C ALA A 73 4.26 -2.19 11.29
N ASP A 74 5.08 -2.88 10.48
CA ASP A 74 6.49 -2.55 10.32
C ASP A 74 6.70 -1.14 9.70
N ILE A 75 5.91 -0.78 8.68
CA ILE A 75 5.95 0.55 8.05
C ILE A 75 5.65 1.63 9.09
N VAL A 76 4.55 1.49 9.84
CA VAL A 76 4.13 2.47 10.85
C VAL A 76 5.18 2.61 11.93
N ASN A 77 5.68 1.49 12.47
CA ASN A 77 6.73 1.52 13.49
C ASN A 77 8.01 2.22 13.01
N TRP A 78 8.39 2.01 11.75
CA TRP A 78 9.58 2.66 11.16
C TRP A 78 9.39 4.17 11.01
N LEU A 79 8.18 4.61 10.63
CA LEU A 79 7.83 6.03 10.53
C LEU A 79 7.75 6.69 11.91
N ASP A 80 7.05 6.09 12.87
CA ASP A 80 6.87 6.62 14.23
C ASP A 80 8.22 6.85 14.93
N ALA A 81 9.20 5.95 14.72
CA ALA A 81 10.56 6.10 15.24
C ALA A 81 11.30 7.35 14.72
N ARG A 82 10.82 7.97 13.63
CA ARG A 82 11.44 9.14 12.96
C ARG A 82 10.57 10.40 13.01
N THR A 83 9.30 10.27 13.37
CA THR A 83 8.34 11.38 13.48
C THR A 83 7.97 11.71 14.93
N GLY A 84 8.39 10.88 15.89
CA GLY A 84 8.09 11.02 17.32
C GLY A 84 8.55 12.34 17.97
N ASP A 85 9.45 13.11 17.32
CA ASP A 85 9.72 14.49 17.69
C ASP A 85 8.83 15.44 16.86
N SER A 86 7.70 15.86 17.46
CA SER A 86 6.77 16.87 16.89
C SER A 86 7.41 18.22 16.56
N ALA A 87 8.69 18.45 16.93
CA ALA A 87 9.40 19.70 16.73
C ALA A 87 10.12 19.84 15.37
N SER A 88 10.30 18.75 14.60
CA SER A 88 11.22 18.76 13.44
C SER A 88 10.57 18.66 12.05
N LEU A 89 9.25 18.57 11.94
CA LEU A 89 8.58 18.54 10.63
C LEU A 89 8.22 19.97 10.20
N THR A 90 9.23 20.76 9.79
CA THR A 90 8.96 21.97 9.00
C THR A 90 8.57 21.55 7.60
N VAL A 91 7.30 21.16 7.42
CA VAL A 91 6.72 20.97 6.10
C VAL A 91 6.59 22.34 5.46
N THR A 92 7.54 22.72 4.60
CA THR A 92 7.35 23.81 3.66
C THR A 92 6.37 23.34 2.58
N PRO A 93 5.21 23.99 2.41
CA PRO A 93 4.26 23.62 1.35
C PRO A 93 4.95 23.76 -0.01
N VAL A 94 4.98 22.68 -0.80
CA VAL A 94 5.66 22.68 -2.11
C VAL A 94 4.88 23.50 -3.14
N HIS A 95 3.57 23.68 -3.00
CA HIS A 95 2.79 24.68 -3.75
C HIS A 95 1.50 25.02 -2.98
N ASP A 96 1.11 26.30 -3.02
CA ASP A 96 -0.16 26.80 -2.48
C ASP A 96 -1.31 26.27 -3.35
N PHE A 97 -1.86 25.10 -3.00
CA PHE A 97 -3.04 24.58 -3.67
C PHE A 97 -4.26 25.29 -3.11
N THR A 98 -4.56 26.48 -3.62
CA THR A 98 -5.84 27.15 -3.42
C THR A 98 -6.92 26.42 -4.23
N SER A 99 -7.28 25.21 -3.85
CA SER A 99 -8.60 24.68 -4.19
C SER A 99 -9.56 25.15 -3.13
N ASN A 100 -10.44 26.06 -3.52
CA ASN A 100 -11.61 26.50 -2.77
C ASN A 100 -12.43 25.30 -2.28
N VAL A 101 -12.10 24.78 -1.10
CA VAL A 101 -13.00 23.93 -0.34
C VAL A 101 -13.93 24.87 0.40
N GLN A 102 -15.12 25.09 -0.17
CA GLN A 102 -16.19 25.82 0.48
C GLN A 102 -16.51 25.11 1.80
N LYS A 103 -16.10 25.73 2.91
CA LYS A 103 -16.45 25.30 4.26
C LYS A 103 -17.95 25.56 4.44
N VAL A 104 -18.77 24.53 4.34
CA VAL A 104 -20.18 24.62 4.75
C VAL A 104 -20.23 24.44 6.26
N VAL A 105 -20.32 25.57 6.96
CA VAL A 105 -20.67 25.74 8.37
C VAL A 105 -21.59 26.97 8.35
N ASP A 106 -22.88 26.87 8.70
CA ASP A 106 -23.49 26.88 10.04
C ASP A 106 -24.88 26.20 9.95
N GLY A 107 -25.53 25.57 10.93
CA GLY A 107 -25.66 25.89 12.35
C GLY A 107 -27.15 26.13 12.71
N VAL A 108 -27.83 25.06 13.14
CA VAL A 108 -28.94 24.97 14.13
C VAL A 108 -30.32 25.63 13.86
N SER A 109 -31.39 24.81 13.75
CA SER A 109 -32.51 24.83 14.72
C SER A 109 -33.57 23.72 14.54
N ASN A 110 -34.15 23.41 15.71
CA ASN A 110 -35.14 22.42 16.14
C ASN A 110 -36.39 22.25 15.25
N GLY A 111 -36.82 21.00 15.01
CA GLY A 111 -38.11 20.68 14.40
C GLY A 111 -38.38 19.17 14.32
N GLN A 112 -39.38 18.69 15.07
CA GLN A 112 -39.84 17.30 15.07
C GLN A 112 -40.29 16.84 13.67
N GLY A 113 -39.87 15.64 13.26
CA GLY A 113 -40.39 14.99 12.05
C GLY A 113 -39.95 13.54 11.93
N LYS A 114 -40.84 12.60 12.28
CA LYS A 114 -40.67 11.16 12.02
C LYS A 114 -40.64 10.90 10.51
N SER A 115 -39.62 10.22 9.99
CA SER A 115 -39.75 9.51 8.70
C SER A 115 -38.75 8.33 8.58
N LYS A 116 -39.20 7.30 7.88
CA LYS A 116 -38.77 5.90 7.94
C LYS A 116 -37.52 5.62 7.10
N ARG A 117 -36.60 4.79 7.61
CA ARG A 117 -35.48 4.20 6.85
C ARG A 117 -36.01 3.16 5.84
N PRO A 118 -35.57 3.15 4.58
CA PRO A 118 -35.55 1.94 3.77
C PRO A 118 -34.21 1.21 3.95
N GLN A 119 -34.28 -0.07 4.31
CA GLN A 119 -33.17 -1.01 4.15
C GLN A 119 -32.91 -1.22 2.66
N ALA A 120 -31.71 -0.90 2.18
CA ALA A 120 -31.24 -1.35 0.89
C ALA A 120 -30.37 -2.60 1.09
N SER A 121 -31.00 -3.78 1.00
CA SER A 121 -30.34 -5.06 0.85
C SER A 121 -29.86 -5.20 -0.59
N LEU A 122 -28.56 -5.05 -0.83
CA LEU A 122 -27.96 -5.46 -2.10
C LEU A 122 -27.83 -6.99 -2.11
N LEU A 123 -28.90 -7.64 -2.57
CA LEU A 123 -28.90 -9.06 -2.92
C LEU A 123 -28.09 -9.23 -4.22
N CYS A 124 -27.01 -10.00 -4.12
CA CYS A 124 -26.32 -10.61 -5.26
C CYS A 124 -27.31 -11.50 -6.02
N GLY A 125 -27.77 -11.02 -7.17
CA GLY A 125 -28.61 -11.75 -8.10
C GLY A 125 -27.77 -12.66 -8.99
N LEU A 126 -27.61 -13.91 -8.56
CA LEU A 126 -27.42 -15.05 -9.47
C LEU A 126 -28.79 -15.42 -10.05
N ASN A 127 -28.95 -15.33 -11.37
CA ASN A 127 -29.86 -16.15 -12.19
C ASN A 127 -29.66 -15.78 -13.67
N GLY A 128 -29.59 -16.71 -14.62
CA GLY A 128 -29.78 -18.15 -14.58
C GLY A 128 -29.99 -18.71 -15.99
N GLY A 129 -29.97 -20.04 -16.09
CA GLY A 129 -30.51 -20.82 -17.23
C GLY A 129 -29.48 -21.80 -17.82
N GLY A 130 -29.68 -23.11 -17.88
CA GLY A 130 -30.77 -23.98 -17.43
C GLY A 130 -30.52 -25.42 -17.89
N ARG A 131 -30.96 -26.41 -17.07
CA ARG A 131 -31.36 -27.81 -17.36
C ARG A 131 -30.32 -28.73 -18.05
N ARG A 132 -29.69 -29.71 -17.38
CA ARG A 132 -30.15 -30.99 -16.73
C ARG A 132 -30.08 -32.23 -17.68
N LEU A 133 -29.15 -33.14 -17.32
CA LEU A 133 -29.06 -34.61 -17.52
C LEU A 133 -28.86 -35.11 -18.98
N VAL A 134 -28.02 -36.09 -19.31
CA VAL A 134 -27.81 -37.44 -18.73
C VAL A 134 -26.44 -38.05 -19.13
N HIS A 135 -25.97 -38.98 -18.27
CA HIS A 135 -25.02 -40.11 -18.43
C HIS A 135 -24.38 -40.47 -19.79
N GLY A 136 -23.12 -40.94 -19.70
CA GLY A 136 -22.54 -41.91 -20.64
C GLY A 136 -21.04 -42.17 -20.44
N SER A 137 -20.68 -43.23 -19.70
CA SER A 137 -19.35 -43.84 -19.73
C SER A 137 -19.10 -44.56 -21.07
N SER A 138 -17.87 -44.52 -21.58
CA SER A 138 -17.01 -45.69 -21.87
C SER A 138 -16.04 -45.49 -23.04
N MET A 139 -14.86 -46.07 -22.83
CA MET A 139 -13.77 -46.47 -23.75
C MET A 139 -12.84 -45.39 -24.28
#